data_AF-A0A6G1RZD2-F1
#
_entry.id   AF-A0A6G1RZD2-F1
#
_cell.length_a   1.000
_cell.length_b   1.000
_cell.length_c   1.000
_cell.angle_alpha   90.00
_cell.angle_beta   90.00
_cell.angle_gamma   90.00
#
_symmetry.space_group_name_H-M   'P 1'
#
loop_
_entity.id
_entity.type
_entity.pdbx_description
1 polymer ?
#
loop_
_entity_poly.entity_id
_entity_poly.type
_entity_poly.pdbx_seq_one_letter_code
_entity_poly.pdbx_strand_id
1 'polypeptide(L)'
;LAFTWHCFPWRGDINLDLLCLLQVYEGLKPSDKFEKPLDYRWPLRYDQWWECKFISEGIIDQGGGFRDSLADMSEELCPSSADTPVPLPFFVRTSNQGNSTGEARDMYVPNPSCKDFPKYEWIGQIMGAALRGKEFLVLALPGFVWKQLTGE
;
A
#
# COMPACT_ATOMS: atom_id res chain seq x y z
N LEU A 1 15.23 -6.64 -23.35
CA LEU A 1 16.07 -6.32 -22.18
C LEU A 1 15.36 -6.86 -20.95
N ALA A 2 15.66 -8.12 -20.64
CA ALA A 2 15.19 -8.76 -19.43
C ALA A 2 15.95 -8.16 -18.25
N PHE A 3 15.26 -7.52 -17.33
CA PHE A 3 15.77 -7.44 -15.97
C PHE A 3 15.38 -8.75 -15.31
N THR A 4 16.24 -9.75 -15.46
CA THR A 4 16.34 -10.83 -14.49
C THR A 4 16.68 -10.18 -13.16
N TRP A 5 15.66 -9.88 -12.35
CA TRP A 5 15.85 -9.64 -10.92
C TRP A 5 16.20 -10.98 -10.29
N HIS A 6 17.45 -11.39 -10.45
CA HIS A 6 18.14 -12.15 -9.42
C HIS A 6 18.66 -11.12 -8.42
N CYS A 7 17.79 -10.70 -7.51
CA CYS A 7 18.17 -9.97 -6.32
C CYS A 7 17.21 -10.40 -5.23
N PHE A 8 17.62 -10.83 -4.04
CA PHE A 8 18.87 -11.31 -3.47
C PHE A 8 18.37 -11.87 -2.11
N PRO A 9 19.07 -12.77 -1.41
CA PRO A 9 18.72 -13.13 -0.05
C PRO A 9 18.89 -11.86 0.82
N TRP A 10 17.79 -11.21 1.20
CA TRP A 10 17.89 -10.05 2.09
C TRP A 10 18.18 -10.54 3.51
N ARG A 11 19.38 -10.21 3.99
CA ARG A 11 19.69 -10.11 5.42
C ARG A 11 19.27 -8.72 5.86
N GLY A 12 18.16 -8.64 6.55
CA GLY A 12 17.88 -7.51 7.41
C GLY A 12 16.93 -8.00 8.46
N ASP A 13 17.36 -7.84 9.70
CA ASP A 13 16.59 -8.23 10.86
C ASP A 13 15.18 -7.66 10.75
N ILE A 14 14.21 -8.54 10.90
CA ILE A 14 12.78 -8.25 10.86
C ILE A 14 12.53 -7.29 12.01
N ASN A 15 12.35 -6.01 11.71
CA ASN A 15 11.87 -5.09 12.72
C ASN A 15 10.36 -5.29 12.80
N LEU A 16 9.96 -6.10 13.79
CA LEU A 16 8.56 -6.49 14.07
C LEU A 16 7.66 -5.28 14.40
N ASP A 17 8.22 -4.08 14.53
CA ASP A 17 7.51 -2.85 14.89
C ASP A 17 7.01 -2.03 13.68
N LEU A 18 7.37 -2.38 12.43
CA LEU A 18 6.95 -1.63 11.24
C LEU A 18 5.71 -2.23 10.58
N LEU A 19 4.76 -1.34 10.27
CA LEU A 19 3.54 -1.63 9.50
C LEU A 19 3.89 -2.10 8.07
N CYS A 20 3.09 -3.03 7.54
CA CYS A 20 3.27 -3.69 6.24
C CYS A 20 3.53 -2.68 5.12
N LEU A 21 2.74 -1.59 5.07
CA LEU A 21 2.88 -0.55 4.07
C LEU A 21 4.30 0.05 4.04
N LEU A 22 4.84 0.35 5.22
CA LEU A 22 6.17 0.94 5.34
C LEU A 22 7.26 -0.10 5.07
N GLN A 23 7.05 -1.35 5.47
CA GLN A 23 7.97 -2.46 5.16
C GLN A 23 8.12 -2.65 3.65
N VAL A 24 6.99 -2.70 2.91
CA VAL A 24 7.00 -2.85 1.46
C VAL A 24 7.59 -1.59 0.80
N TYR A 25 7.23 -0.39 1.27
CA TYR A 25 7.80 0.86 0.76
C TYR A 25 9.32 0.89 0.87
N GLU A 26 9.88 0.57 2.04
CA GLU A 26 11.33 0.54 2.24
C GLU A 26 11.99 -0.61 1.49
N GLY A 27 11.36 -1.80 1.46
CA GLY A 27 11.89 -2.99 0.78
C GLY A 27 11.94 -2.86 -0.74
N LEU A 28 11.07 -2.05 -1.34
CA LEU A 28 11.07 -1.77 -2.78
C LEU A 28 11.91 -0.56 -3.18
N LYS A 29 12.53 0.15 -2.23
CA LYS A 29 13.44 1.24 -2.58
C LYS A 29 14.67 0.68 -3.30
N PRO A 30 15.09 1.32 -4.41
CA PRO A 30 16.37 1.01 -5.04
C PRO A 30 17.48 1.09 -3.99
N SER A 31 18.23 0.01 -3.85
CA SER A 31 19.30 -0.09 -2.83
C SER A 31 20.61 0.50 -3.34
N ASP A 32 20.77 0.66 -4.66
CA ASP A 32 21.97 1.19 -5.30
C ASP A 32 21.69 2.53 -6.02
N LYS A 33 22.67 3.44 -5.97
CA LYS A 33 22.64 4.75 -6.63
C LYS A 33 22.57 4.67 -8.16
N PHE A 34 22.90 3.50 -8.72
CA PHE A 34 22.84 3.21 -10.16
C PHE A 34 21.58 2.47 -10.58
N GLU A 35 20.75 2.02 -9.64
CA GLU A 35 19.45 1.44 -9.96
C GLU A 35 18.50 2.53 -10.44
N LYS A 36 17.94 2.32 -11.63
CA LYS A 36 16.88 3.20 -12.11
C LYS A 36 15.71 3.12 -11.12
N PRO A 37 15.07 4.24 -10.77
CA PRO A 37 13.79 4.21 -10.09
C PRO A 37 12.89 3.22 -10.84
N LEU A 38 12.21 2.35 -10.10
CA LEU A 38 11.16 1.50 -10.68
C LEU A 38 10.26 2.44 -11.49
N ASP A 39 9.93 2.11 -12.73
CA ASP A 39 9.08 3.02 -13.52
C ASP A 39 7.62 3.02 -12.99
N TYR A 40 7.37 2.26 -11.92
CA TYR A 40 6.11 2.01 -11.23
C TYR A 40 4.95 1.74 -12.21
N ARG A 41 5.25 1.38 -13.47
CA ARG A 41 4.33 0.91 -14.49
C ARG A 41 4.48 -0.60 -14.55
N TRP A 42 3.37 -1.23 -14.20
CA TRP A 42 3.21 -2.67 -14.22
C TRP A 42 3.62 -3.29 -15.57
N PRO A 43 4.62 -4.18 -15.62
CA PRO A 43 4.83 -4.98 -16.80
C PRO A 43 3.70 -6.01 -16.88
N LEU A 44 2.95 -6.03 -17.98
CA LEU A 44 1.87 -7.00 -18.27
C LEU A 44 2.25 -8.48 -18.15
N ARG A 45 3.53 -8.79 -17.92
CA ARG A 45 4.10 -10.14 -17.90
C ARG A 45 4.27 -10.74 -16.51
N TYR A 46 4.07 -9.97 -15.45
CA TYR A 46 4.23 -10.46 -14.09
C TYR A 46 2.89 -10.53 -13.38
N ASP A 47 2.67 -11.62 -12.66
CA ASP A 47 1.46 -11.86 -11.88
C ASP A 47 1.52 -11.24 -10.47
N GLN A 48 2.71 -10.82 -9.98
CA GLN A 48 2.91 -10.17 -8.66
C GLN A 48 4.08 -9.17 -8.65
N TRP A 49 3.97 -8.10 -7.82
CA TRP A 49 4.91 -6.96 -7.79
C TRP A 49 6.11 -7.24 -6.92
N TRP A 50 5.87 -7.97 -5.83
CA TRP A 50 6.88 -8.41 -4.89
C TRP A 50 6.57 -9.85 -4.47
N GLU A 51 7.61 -10.52 -3.99
CA GLU A 51 7.50 -11.84 -3.37
C GLU A 51 7.66 -11.66 -1.86
N CYS A 52 6.67 -12.07 -1.09
CA CYS A 52 6.77 -12.09 0.37
C CYS A 52 7.51 -13.36 0.81
N LYS A 53 8.57 -13.19 1.62
CA LYS A 53 9.33 -14.31 2.21
C LYS A 53 9.19 -14.27 3.71
N PHE A 54 8.50 -15.25 4.28
CA PHE A 54 8.35 -15.39 5.72
C PHE A 54 9.56 -16.13 6.31
N ILE A 55 10.50 -15.37 6.88
CA ILE A 55 11.71 -15.92 7.50
C ILE A 55 11.38 -16.39 8.92
N SER A 56 10.70 -17.51 9.04
CA SER A 56 10.67 -18.34 10.28
C SER A 56 9.90 -19.65 10.14
N GLU A 57 9.08 -19.83 9.10
CA GLU A 57 8.24 -21.03 8.97
C GLU A 57 8.78 -22.08 7.98
N GLY A 58 9.86 -21.80 7.24
CA GLY A 58 10.37 -22.70 6.20
C GLY A 58 9.41 -22.87 5.02
N ILE A 59 8.35 -22.05 4.95
CA ILE A 59 7.33 -22.04 3.91
C ILE A 59 7.60 -20.84 3.01
N ILE A 60 7.89 -21.12 1.74
CA ILE A 60 7.87 -20.12 0.67
C ILE A 60 6.49 -20.27 0.05
N ASP A 61 5.52 -19.46 0.47
CA ASP A 61 4.23 -19.45 -0.22
C ASP A 61 4.39 -18.74 -1.57
N GLN A 62 4.12 -19.49 -2.65
CA GLN A 62 4.25 -19.04 -4.03
C GLN A 62 2.97 -18.32 -4.52
N GLY A 63 1.97 -18.05 -3.67
CA GLY A 63 0.71 -17.47 -4.13
C GLY A 63 0.01 -16.46 -3.23
N GLY A 64 0.10 -16.52 -1.90
CA GLY A 64 -0.75 -15.72 -1.00
C GLY A 64 -0.15 -14.38 -0.54
N GLY A 65 1.13 -14.38 -0.16
CA GLY A 65 1.71 -13.28 0.61
C GLY A 65 1.64 -11.90 -0.04
N PHE A 66 1.71 -11.81 -1.38
CA PHE A 66 1.50 -10.56 -2.10
C PHE A 66 0.09 -10.00 -1.87
N ARG A 67 -0.95 -10.82 -2.01
CA ARG A 67 -2.35 -10.40 -1.78
C ARG A 67 -2.62 -10.13 -0.31
N ASP A 68 -2.04 -10.92 0.58
CA ASP A 68 -2.15 -10.69 2.03
C ASP A 68 -1.54 -9.33 2.41
N SER A 69 -0.39 -8.98 1.85
CA SER A 69 0.21 -7.66 2.09
C SER A 69 -0.64 -6.49 1.55
N LEU A 70 -1.38 -6.68 0.45
CA LEU A 70 -2.35 -5.68 -0.03
C LEU A 70 -3.56 -5.55 0.90
N ALA A 71 -4.02 -6.66 1.48
CA ALA A 71 -5.08 -6.65 2.48
C ALA A 71 -4.62 -5.93 3.77
N ASP A 72 -3.42 -6.24 4.26
CA ASP A 72 -2.82 -5.58 5.42
C ASP A 72 -2.66 -4.08 5.17
N MET A 73 -2.10 -3.68 4.03
CA MET A 73 -2.00 -2.26 3.66
C MET A 73 -3.37 -1.56 3.59
N SER A 74 -4.41 -2.26 3.16
CA SER A 74 -5.78 -1.71 3.12
C SER A 74 -6.28 -1.42 4.54
N GLU A 75 -6.11 -2.36 5.47
CA GLU A 75 -6.52 -2.20 6.87
C GLU A 75 -5.66 -1.15 7.61
N GLU A 76 -4.38 -1.03 7.26
CA GLU A 76 -3.49 -0.01 7.82
C GLU A 76 -3.82 1.41 7.34
N LEU A 77 -4.25 1.56 6.08
CA LEU A 77 -4.61 2.85 5.48
C LEU A 77 -6.04 3.27 5.84
N CYS A 78 -6.97 2.33 5.83
CA CYS A 78 -8.40 2.54 6.04
C CYS A 78 -8.97 1.42 6.92
N PRO A 79 -8.73 1.43 8.25
CA PRO A 79 -9.24 0.39 9.14
C PRO A 79 -10.74 0.18 8.98
N SER A 80 -11.16 -1.08 8.87
CA SER A 80 -12.55 -1.47 8.67
C SER A 80 -13.39 -1.26 9.92
N SER A 81 -12.77 -1.41 11.11
CA SER A 81 -13.42 -1.18 12.39
C SER A 81 -13.37 0.28 12.82
N ALA A 82 -14.51 0.81 13.30
CA ALA A 82 -14.58 2.17 13.78
C ALA A 82 -13.75 2.41 15.07
N ASP A 83 -13.51 1.36 15.85
CA ASP A 83 -12.82 1.42 17.14
C ASP A 83 -11.30 1.25 17.00
N THR A 84 -10.82 0.79 15.84
CA THR A 84 -9.39 0.65 15.57
C THR A 84 -8.76 2.02 15.27
N PRO A 85 -7.71 2.43 16.00
CA PRO A 85 -7.00 3.66 15.69
C PRO A 85 -6.36 3.57 14.29
N VAL A 86 -6.29 4.68 13.57
CA VAL A 86 -5.60 4.72 12.28
C VAL A 86 -4.09 4.70 12.54
N PRO A 87 -3.38 3.62 12.14
CA PRO A 87 -1.98 3.45 12.53
C PRO A 87 -1.01 4.28 11.67
N LEU A 88 -1.44 4.69 10.47
CA LEU A 88 -0.64 5.48 9.52
C LEU A 88 -1.11 6.93 9.42
N PRO A 89 -0.19 7.91 9.31
CA PRO A 89 -0.56 9.33 9.28
C PRO A 89 -1.02 9.82 7.89
N PHE A 90 -1.30 8.95 6.92
CA PHE A 90 -1.65 9.34 5.54
C PHE A 90 -3.12 9.66 5.34
N PHE A 91 -3.99 9.00 6.10
CA PHE A 91 -5.42 9.24 6.02
C PHE A 91 -5.98 9.55 7.40
N VAL A 92 -7.04 10.34 7.43
CA VAL A 92 -7.81 10.62 8.64
C VAL A 92 -9.28 10.35 8.37
N ARG A 93 -9.99 9.90 9.41
CA ARG A 93 -11.44 9.70 9.35
C ARG A 93 -12.13 11.02 9.08
N THR A 94 -13.20 11.00 8.31
CA THR A 94 -14.04 12.20 8.10
C THR A 94 -14.75 12.61 9.40
N SER A 95 -14.93 13.91 9.61
CA SER A 95 -15.52 14.48 10.84
C SER A 95 -17.02 14.20 11.05
N ASN A 96 -17.70 13.53 10.11
CA ASN A 96 -19.16 13.35 10.12
C ASN A 96 -19.64 12.20 11.01
N GLN A 97 -18.83 11.70 11.95
CA GLN A 97 -19.20 10.53 12.78
C GLN A 97 -20.27 10.78 13.87
N GLY A 98 -20.66 12.05 14.12
CA GLY A 98 -21.54 12.42 15.23
C GLY A 98 -23.04 12.61 14.92
N ASN A 99 -23.44 12.74 13.65
CA ASN A 99 -24.84 12.95 13.28
C ASN A 99 -25.40 11.69 12.60
N SER A 100 -26.45 11.11 13.18
CA SER A 100 -27.01 9.78 12.92
C SER A 100 -27.65 9.53 11.53
N THR A 101 -27.19 10.22 10.49
CA THR A 101 -27.71 10.13 9.11
C THR A 101 -26.62 10.49 8.10
N GLY A 102 -25.99 9.49 7.44
CA GLY A 102 -25.11 9.73 6.29
C GLY A 102 -24.26 8.52 5.86
N GLU A 103 -24.14 8.31 4.55
CA GLU A 103 -23.43 7.20 3.88
C GLU A 103 -21.88 7.26 3.99
N ALA A 104 -21.32 8.27 4.67
CA ALA A 104 -19.87 8.55 4.70
C ALA A 104 -19.18 8.29 6.05
N ARG A 105 -19.82 7.55 6.97
CA ARG A 105 -19.36 7.38 8.37
C ARG A 105 -18.02 6.66 8.51
N ASP A 106 -17.70 5.81 7.53
CA ASP A 106 -16.52 4.93 7.54
C ASP A 106 -15.55 5.31 6.42
N MET A 107 -15.55 6.59 6.03
CA MET A 107 -14.69 7.10 4.97
C MET A 107 -13.49 7.89 5.50
N TYR A 108 -12.44 7.90 4.70
CA TYR A 108 -11.13 8.44 4.97
C TYR A 108 -10.75 9.51 3.95
N VAL A 109 -10.13 10.58 4.40
CA VAL A 109 -9.59 11.66 3.54
C VAL A 109 -8.09 11.80 3.75
N PRO A 110 -7.32 12.26 2.75
CA PRO A 110 -5.90 12.56 2.92
C PRO A 110 -5.66 13.46 4.12
N ASN A 111 -4.68 13.12 4.96
CA ASN A 111 -4.34 13.89 6.15
C ASN A 111 -3.66 15.20 5.73
N PRO A 112 -4.28 16.38 5.94
CA PRO A 112 -3.70 17.67 5.53
C PRO A 112 -2.44 18.03 6.34
N SER A 113 -2.22 17.40 7.49
CA SER A 113 -1.04 17.63 8.33
C SER A 113 0.17 16.77 7.92
N CYS A 114 -0.03 15.69 7.16
CA CYS A 114 1.05 14.84 6.70
C CYS A 114 1.70 15.42 5.44
N LYS A 115 3.00 15.65 5.48
CA LYS A 115 3.80 16.22 4.37
C LYS A 115 4.74 15.20 3.74
N ASP A 116 4.51 13.91 3.98
CA ASP A 116 5.31 12.82 3.41
C ASP A 116 4.85 12.53 1.98
N PHE A 117 5.05 13.52 1.10
CA PHE A 117 4.63 13.46 -0.31
C PHE A 117 5.20 12.26 -1.07
N PRO A 118 6.46 11.82 -0.86
CA PRO A 118 6.97 10.61 -1.51
C PRO A 118 6.18 9.35 -1.17
N LYS A 119 5.68 9.23 0.07
CA LYS A 119 4.82 8.10 0.46
C LYS A 119 3.41 8.22 -0.11
N TYR A 120 2.85 9.44 -0.19
CA TYR A 120 1.58 9.65 -0.90
C TYR A 120 1.67 9.32 -2.39
N GLU A 121 2.76 9.73 -3.05
CA GLU A 121 3.01 9.37 -4.45
C GLU A 121 3.05 7.86 -4.61
N TRP A 122 3.77 7.17 -3.71
CA TRP A 122 3.85 5.72 -3.74
C TRP A 122 2.52 5.02 -3.43
N ILE A 123 1.70 5.53 -2.50
CA ILE A 123 0.32 5.04 -2.28
C ILE A 123 -0.49 5.17 -3.58
N GLY A 124 -0.40 6.31 -4.27
CA GLY A 124 -1.05 6.50 -5.57
C GLY A 124 -0.54 5.50 -6.64
N GLN A 125 0.75 5.16 -6.60
CA GLN A 125 1.33 4.14 -7.46
C GLN A 125 0.74 2.75 -7.15
N ILE A 126 0.61 2.33 -5.87
CA ILE A 126 0.01 1.03 -5.56
C ILE A 126 -1.50 1.01 -5.86
N MET A 127 -2.21 2.14 -5.74
CA MET A 127 -3.61 2.24 -6.18
C MET A 127 -3.74 1.97 -7.68
N GLY A 128 -2.91 2.63 -8.51
CA GLY A 128 -2.90 2.41 -9.95
C GLY A 128 -2.42 1.00 -10.33
N ALA A 129 -1.50 0.45 -9.56
CA ALA A 129 -1.02 -0.92 -9.68
C ALA A 129 -2.12 -1.95 -9.46
N ALA A 130 -2.81 -1.87 -8.33
CA ALA A 130 -3.88 -2.78 -7.95
C ALA A 130 -5.01 -2.75 -9.01
N LEU A 131 -5.39 -1.56 -9.46
CA LEU A 131 -6.40 -1.39 -10.51
C LEU A 131 -6.02 -2.09 -11.82
N ARG A 132 -4.76 -1.96 -12.29
CA ARG A 132 -4.29 -2.61 -13.52
C ARG A 132 -4.05 -4.11 -13.37
N GLY A 133 -3.58 -4.53 -12.20
CA GLY A 133 -3.34 -5.94 -11.85
C GLY A 133 -4.62 -6.73 -11.55
N LYS A 134 -5.78 -6.04 -11.43
CA LYS A 134 -7.04 -6.63 -10.93
C LYS A 134 -6.91 -7.19 -9.52
N GLU A 135 -6.12 -6.51 -8.70
CA GLU A 135 -5.90 -6.83 -7.30
C GLU A 135 -6.74 -5.93 -6.39
N PHE A 136 -7.00 -6.39 -5.18
CA PHE A 136 -7.83 -5.67 -4.22
C PHE A 136 -6.97 -4.81 -3.29
N LEU A 137 -7.10 -3.49 -3.42
CA LEU A 137 -6.64 -2.50 -2.45
C LEU A 137 -7.87 -1.71 -1.99
N VAL A 138 -8.39 -2.03 -0.82
CA VAL A 138 -9.67 -1.51 -0.33
C VAL A 138 -9.43 -0.19 0.42
N LEU A 139 -9.76 0.93 -0.23
CA LEU A 139 -9.67 2.26 0.36
C LEU A 139 -11.06 2.89 0.42
N ALA A 140 -11.55 3.15 1.63
CA ALA A 140 -12.85 3.78 1.84
C ALA A 140 -12.74 5.31 1.69
N LEU A 141 -12.45 5.81 0.48
CA LEU A 141 -12.35 7.24 0.21
C LEU A 141 -13.70 7.81 -0.27
N PRO A 142 -14.05 9.07 0.08
CA PRO A 142 -15.29 9.69 -0.39
C PRO A 142 -15.20 10.03 -1.88
N GLY A 143 -16.36 10.10 -2.54
CA GLY A 143 -16.44 10.31 -3.99
C GLY A 143 -15.68 11.53 -4.51
N PHE A 144 -15.57 12.62 -3.74
CA PHE A 144 -14.82 13.80 -4.18
C PHE A 144 -13.30 13.55 -4.25
N VAL A 145 -12.75 12.67 -3.42
CA VAL A 145 -11.33 12.29 -3.48
C VAL A 145 -11.07 11.49 -4.76
N TRP A 146 -11.96 10.54 -5.07
CA TRP A 146 -11.89 9.78 -6.32
C TRP A 146 -11.98 10.67 -7.56
N LYS A 147 -12.90 11.65 -7.57
CA LYS A 147 -13.04 12.61 -8.67
C LYS A 147 -11.77 13.43 -8.91
N GLN A 148 -11.14 13.90 -7.84
CA GLN A 148 -9.86 14.62 -7.95
C GLN A 148 -8.76 13.74 -8.57
N LEU A 149 -8.72 12.44 -8.26
CA LEU A 149 -7.76 11.51 -8.86
C LEU A 149 -8.04 11.24 -10.34
N THR A 150 -9.29 11.33 -10.79
CA THR A 150 -9.68 11.16 -12.19
C THR A 150 -9.65 12.45 -13.01
N GLY A 151 -9.34 13.60 -12.39
CA GLY A 151 -9.31 14.90 -13.04
C GLY A 151 -10.68 15.53 -13.27
N GLU A 152 -11.68 15.12 -12.49
CA GLU A 152 -13.04 15.70 -12.45
C GLU A 152 -13.19 16.81 -11.40
#